data_AF-A0A562ZHJ9-F1
#
_entry.id   AF-A0A562ZHJ9-F1
#
_cell.length_a   1.000
_cell.length_b   1.000
_cell.length_c   1.000
_cell.angle_alpha   90.00
_cell.angle_beta   90.00
_cell.angle_gamma   90.00
#
_symmetry.space_group_name_H-M   'P 1'
#
loop_
_entity.id
_entity.type
_entity.pdbx_description
1 polymer ?
#
loop_
_entity_poly.entity_id
_entity_poly.type
_entity_poly.pdbx_seq_one_letter_code
_entity_poly.pdbx_strand_id
1 'polypeptide(L)'
;MKRKIHLLVYLALASLVGACALRPSEREMNYLASALTKVSAGVDATVRFRPPPAGASEAEVLQMSTAHDPGLLKPFADYTVRVQRSGRASAVLVCDRGGSTALLEDAGCTAKLDEHRWSASTPQRCEFTLDLSTVCGR
;
A
#
# COMPACT_ATOMS: atom_id res chain seq x y z
N MET A 1 -26.32 -26.27 -36.21
CA MET A 1 -25.18 -26.67 -35.34
C MET A 1 -23.92 -25.83 -35.51
N LYS A 2 -23.56 -25.33 -36.72
CA LYS A 2 -22.31 -24.58 -36.96
C LYS A 2 -22.17 -23.23 -36.22
N ARG A 3 -23.25 -22.47 -36.02
CA ARG A 3 -23.25 -21.17 -35.28
C ARG A 3 -22.87 -21.27 -33.79
N LYS A 4 -23.17 -22.39 -33.13
CA LYS A 4 -22.87 -22.59 -31.69
C LYS A 4 -21.39 -22.92 -31.45
N ILE A 5 -20.73 -23.53 -32.43
CA ILE A 5 -19.30 -23.90 -32.37
C ILE A 5 -18.44 -22.64 -32.48
N HIS A 6 -18.78 -21.70 -33.36
CA HIS A 6 -18.04 -20.43 -33.46
C HIS A 6 -18.14 -19.60 -32.17
N LEU A 7 -19.29 -19.55 -31.52
CA LEU A 7 -19.49 -18.78 -30.28
C LEU A 7 -18.65 -19.34 -29.10
N LEU A 8 -18.49 -20.66 -29.03
CA LEU A 8 -17.63 -21.32 -28.02
C LEU A 8 -16.14 -21.10 -28.28
N VAL A 9 -15.73 -21.02 -29.55
CA VAL A 9 -14.33 -20.73 -29.93
C VAL A 9 -13.95 -19.28 -29.60
N TYR A 10 -14.85 -18.31 -29.80
CA TYR A 10 -14.61 -16.91 -29.41
C TYR A 10 -14.54 -16.72 -27.88
N LEU A 11 -15.31 -17.48 -27.11
CA LEU A 11 -15.29 -17.41 -25.64
C LEU A 11 -14.01 -18.03 -25.04
N ALA A 12 -13.45 -19.05 -25.70
CA ALA A 12 -12.20 -19.69 -25.29
C ALA A 12 -10.94 -18.88 -25.63
N LEU A 13 -10.99 -17.99 -26.65
CA LEU A 13 -9.84 -17.17 -27.05
C LEU A 13 -9.65 -15.92 -26.18
N ALA A 14 -10.67 -15.51 -25.43
CA ALA A 14 -10.65 -14.29 -24.61
C ALA A 14 -10.03 -14.45 -23.20
N SER A 15 -9.64 -15.67 -22.81
CA SER A 15 -9.18 -15.98 -21.44
C SER A 15 -7.64 -16.02 -21.25
N LEU A 16 -6.87 -15.66 -22.27
CA LEU A 16 -5.40 -15.78 -22.26
C LEU A 16 -4.64 -14.48 -21.94
N VAL A 17 -5.32 -13.39 -21.57
CA VAL A 17 -4.63 -12.19 -21.04
C VAL A 17 -4.36 -12.39 -19.54
N GLY A 18 -3.55 -13.39 -19.22
CA GLY A 18 -2.91 -13.48 -17.92
C GLY A 18 -1.97 -12.30 -17.79
N ALA A 19 -2.30 -11.33 -16.93
CA ALA A 19 -1.42 -10.24 -16.61
C ALA A 19 -0.12 -10.84 -16.03
N CYS A 20 0.95 -10.82 -16.81
CA CYS A 20 2.30 -11.05 -16.29
C CYS A 20 2.56 -9.91 -15.30
N ALA A 21 2.33 -10.16 -14.01
CA ALA A 21 2.77 -9.28 -12.96
C ALA A 21 4.30 -9.27 -12.98
N LEU A 22 4.87 -8.28 -13.66
CA LEU A 22 6.29 -7.98 -13.59
C LEU A 22 6.64 -7.81 -12.11
N ARG A 23 7.59 -8.62 -11.64
CA ARG A 23 8.12 -8.45 -10.29
C ARG A 23 8.74 -7.05 -10.20
N PRO A 24 8.41 -6.26 -9.17
CA PRO A 24 9.01 -4.95 -9.00
C PRO A 24 10.52 -5.08 -8.87
N SER A 25 11.27 -4.13 -9.43
CA SER A 25 12.73 -4.15 -9.31
C SER A 25 13.17 -3.75 -7.92
N GLU A 26 14.26 -4.33 -7.41
CA GLU A 26 14.82 -3.96 -6.10
C GLU A 26 15.14 -2.47 -6.00
N ARG A 27 15.67 -1.87 -7.08
CA ARG A 27 15.95 -0.42 -7.13
C ARG A 27 14.68 0.41 -6.94
N GLU A 28 13.60 0.04 -7.62
CA GLU A 28 12.31 0.73 -7.50
C GLU A 28 11.75 0.56 -6.09
N MET A 29 11.76 -0.65 -5.54
CA MET A 29 11.25 -0.91 -4.20
C MET A 29 12.05 -0.21 -3.10
N ASN A 30 13.37 -0.12 -3.24
CA ASN A 30 14.21 0.63 -2.31
C ASN A 30 13.95 2.15 -2.39
N TYR A 31 13.66 2.66 -3.58
CA TYR A 31 13.21 4.04 -3.75
C TYR A 31 11.85 4.28 -3.07
N LEU A 32 10.86 3.41 -3.31
CA LEU A 32 9.54 3.51 -2.67
C LEU A 32 9.62 3.33 -1.15
N ALA A 33 10.46 2.44 -0.65
CA ALA A 33 10.73 2.26 0.78
C ALA A 33 11.18 3.58 1.43
N SER A 34 12.18 4.25 0.83
CA SER A 34 12.65 5.54 1.33
C SER A 34 11.62 6.66 1.21
N ALA A 35 10.72 6.61 0.22
CA ALA A 35 9.62 7.56 0.13
C ALA A 35 8.55 7.28 1.19
N LEU A 36 8.28 6.00 1.49
CA LEU A 36 7.23 5.58 2.40
C LEU A 36 7.52 6.03 3.83
N THR A 37 8.78 5.99 4.26
CA THR A 37 9.16 6.46 5.60
C THR A 37 8.83 7.94 5.84
N LYS A 38 8.76 8.76 4.79
CA LYS A 38 8.33 10.16 4.91
C LYS A 38 6.82 10.27 5.05
N VAL A 39 6.07 9.47 4.30
CA VAL A 39 4.60 9.43 4.36
C VAL A 39 4.16 8.90 5.72
N SER A 40 4.72 7.79 6.18
CA SER A 40 4.41 7.18 7.48
C SER A 40 4.70 8.13 8.63
N ALA A 41 5.87 8.79 8.63
CA ALA A 41 6.20 9.81 9.62
C ALA A 41 5.21 11.00 9.62
N GLY A 42 4.78 11.44 8.43
CA GLY A 42 3.74 12.47 8.30
C GLY A 42 2.38 12.04 8.86
N VAL A 43 2.02 10.77 8.66
CA VAL A 43 0.80 10.18 9.22
C VAL A 43 0.89 10.05 10.74
N ASP A 44 2.01 9.59 11.29
CA ASP A 44 2.22 9.49 12.75
C ASP A 44 2.15 10.88 13.40
N ALA A 45 2.83 11.88 12.82
CA ALA A 45 2.77 13.25 13.30
C ALA A 45 1.33 13.79 13.31
N THR A 46 0.56 13.51 12.25
CA THR A 46 -0.85 13.91 12.17
C THR A 46 -1.69 13.21 13.23
N VAL A 47 -1.63 11.89 13.31
CA VAL A 47 -2.38 11.10 14.30
C VAL A 47 -2.03 11.51 15.74
N ARG A 48 -0.77 11.88 15.98
CA ARG A 48 -0.28 12.21 17.32
C ARG A 48 -0.59 13.64 17.77
N PHE A 49 -0.46 14.62 16.87
CA PHE A 49 -0.50 16.05 17.23
C PHE A 49 -1.70 16.80 16.64
N ARG A 50 -2.33 16.26 15.60
CA ARG A 50 -3.56 16.79 14.98
C ARG A 50 -4.49 15.63 14.64
N PRO A 51 -4.97 14.89 15.67
CA PRO A 51 -5.68 13.64 15.45
C PRO A 51 -6.90 13.85 14.54
N PRO A 52 -7.02 13.09 13.44
CA PRO A 52 -8.21 13.11 12.61
C PRO A 52 -9.45 12.70 13.41
N PRO A 53 -10.66 13.13 12.99
CA PRO A 53 -11.91 12.66 13.59
C PRO A 53 -11.96 11.13 13.67
N ALA A 54 -12.67 10.57 14.67
CA ALA A 54 -12.74 9.13 14.88
C ALA A 54 -13.23 8.38 13.62
N GLY A 55 -14.21 8.94 12.89
CA GLY A 55 -14.76 8.37 11.66
C GLY A 55 -14.02 8.74 10.37
N ALA A 56 -12.86 9.40 10.43
CA ALA A 56 -12.10 9.74 9.22
C ALA A 56 -11.63 8.47 8.49
N SER A 57 -11.87 8.44 7.19
CA SER A 57 -11.42 7.39 6.27
C SER A 57 -9.90 7.39 6.12
N GLU A 58 -9.33 6.26 5.67
CA GLU A 58 -7.90 6.13 5.40
C GLU A 58 -7.40 7.23 4.44
N ALA A 59 -8.19 7.55 3.40
CA ALA A 59 -7.88 8.57 2.40
C ALA A 59 -7.88 9.99 3.00
N GLU A 60 -8.83 10.32 3.87
CA GLU A 60 -8.86 11.62 4.56
C GLU A 60 -7.64 11.78 5.49
N VAL A 61 -7.29 10.73 6.24
CA VAL A 61 -6.10 10.75 7.09
C VAL A 61 -4.84 10.97 6.25
N LEU A 62 -4.70 10.24 5.14
CA LEU A 62 -3.56 10.38 4.24
C LEU A 62 -3.47 11.80 3.66
N GLN A 63 -4.61 12.32 3.16
CA GLN A 63 -4.68 13.67 2.59
C GLN A 63 -4.33 14.76 3.61
N MET A 64 -4.84 14.66 4.85
CA MET A 64 -4.49 15.57 5.93
C MET A 64 -2.99 15.52 6.25
N SER A 65 -2.42 14.31 6.24
CA SER A 65 -1.03 14.07 6.62
C SER A 65 -0.03 14.60 5.59
N THR A 66 -0.41 14.61 4.31
CA THR A 66 0.43 15.12 3.22
C THR A 66 -0.01 16.49 2.71
N ALA A 67 -0.95 17.17 3.36
CA ALA A 67 -1.49 18.46 2.88
C ALA A 67 -0.41 19.56 2.75
N HIS A 68 0.62 19.51 3.59
CA HIS A 68 1.73 20.45 3.57
C HIS A 68 2.72 20.19 2.42
N ASP A 69 2.81 18.95 1.94
CA ASP A 69 3.60 18.55 0.78
C ASP A 69 2.92 17.39 0.04
N PRO A 70 1.99 17.70 -0.89
CA PRO A 70 1.33 16.68 -1.71
C PRO A 70 2.30 15.90 -2.60
N GLY A 71 3.53 16.41 -2.79
CA GLY A 71 4.59 15.73 -3.54
C GLY A 71 5.01 14.40 -2.94
N LEU A 72 4.79 14.20 -1.63
CA LEU A 72 5.08 12.95 -0.92
C LEU A 72 4.32 11.74 -1.48
N LEU A 73 3.16 11.94 -2.12
CA LEU A 73 2.36 10.86 -2.69
C LEU A 73 2.70 10.55 -4.16
N LYS A 74 3.47 11.40 -4.84
CA LYS A 74 3.83 11.19 -6.26
C LYS A 74 4.51 9.83 -6.54
N PRO A 75 5.43 9.34 -5.69
CA PRO A 75 6.03 8.01 -5.90
C PRO A 75 5.01 6.87 -5.92
N PHE A 76 3.84 7.08 -5.32
CA PHE A 76 2.82 6.06 -5.11
C PHE A 76 1.62 6.20 -6.04
N ALA A 77 1.69 7.03 -7.09
CA ALA A 77 0.55 7.32 -7.98
C ALA A 77 -0.04 6.07 -8.67
N ASP A 78 0.78 5.05 -8.89
CA ASP A 78 0.39 3.78 -9.51
C ASP A 78 0.07 2.68 -8.48
N TYR A 79 0.04 3.02 -7.19
CA TYR A 79 -0.06 2.08 -6.08
C TYR A 79 -1.28 2.37 -5.21
N THR A 80 -1.76 1.35 -4.52
CA THR A 80 -2.77 1.55 -3.47
C THR A 80 -2.05 1.86 -2.16
N VAL A 81 -2.35 3.01 -1.55
CA VAL A 81 -1.80 3.41 -0.24
C VAL A 81 -2.89 3.38 0.80
N ARG A 82 -2.66 2.64 1.88
CA ARG A 82 -3.59 2.43 2.98
C ARG A 82 -3.02 2.97 4.28
N VAL A 83 -3.90 3.32 5.21
CA VAL A 83 -3.51 3.84 6.53
C VAL A 83 -4.23 3.07 7.63
N GLN A 84 -3.47 2.59 8.62
CA GLN A 84 -4.01 2.06 9.88
C GLN A 84 -3.69 3.02 11.02
N ARG A 85 -4.64 3.15 11.95
CA ARG A 85 -4.48 3.92 13.19
C ARG A 85 -4.76 3.01 14.38
N SER A 86 -3.95 3.10 15.42
CA SER A 86 -4.18 2.47 16.73
C SER A 86 -3.81 3.46 17.83
N GLY A 87 -4.82 4.10 18.43
CA GLY A 87 -4.60 5.18 19.39
C GLY A 87 -3.83 6.34 18.76
N ARG A 88 -2.60 6.58 19.25
CA ARG A 88 -1.69 7.62 18.76
C ARG A 88 -0.60 7.11 17.80
N ALA A 89 -0.64 5.81 17.46
CA ALA A 89 0.27 5.19 16.52
C ALA A 89 -0.42 4.97 15.17
N SER A 90 0.38 4.87 14.10
CA SER A 90 -0.10 4.58 12.76
C SER A 90 0.89 3.79 11.93
N ALA A 91 0.36 3.04 10.96
CA ALA A 91 1.13 2.44 9.88
C ALA A 91 0.58 2.84 8.51
N VAL A 92 1.45 2.79 7.51
CA VAL A 92 1.11 2.98 6.10
C VAL A 92 1.50 1.73 5.34
N LEU A 93 0.58 1.22 4.53
CA LEU A 93 0.76 0.02 3.71
C LEU A 93 0.66 0.41 2.23
N VAL A 94 1.67 0.04 1.45
CA VAL A 94 1.68 0.19 -0.01
C VAL A 94 1.43 -1.17 -0.63
N CYS A 95 0.42 -1.21 -1.49
CA CYS A 95 0.04 -2.38 -2.27
C CYS A 95 0.20 -2.12 -3.76
N ASP A 96 0.25 -3.19 -4.54
CA ASP A 96 0.25 -3.13 -5.99
C ASP A 96 -0.93 -2.31 -6.55
N ARG A 97 -0.87 -2.00 -7.86
CA ARG A 97 -1.93 -1.23 -8.54
C ARG A 97 -3.32 -1.83 -8.33
N GLY A 98 -3.41 -3.16 -8.25
CA GLY A 98 -4.67 -3.88 -8.03
C GLY A 98 -5.16 -3.89 -6.58
N GLY A 99 -4.36 -3.40 -5.62
CA GLY A 99 -4.68 -3.42 -4.19
C GLY A 99 -4.73 -4.83 -3.59
N SER A 100 -4.14 -5.82 -4.27
CA SER A 100 -4.23 -7.23 -3.92
C SER A 100 -3.01 -7.71 -3.13
N THR A 101 -1.84 -7.19 -3.49
CA THR A 101 -0.54 -7.66 -2.99
C THR A 101 0.15 -6.55 -2.22
N ALA A 102 0.56 -6.83 -0.97
CA ALA A 102 1.37 -5.91 -0.17
C ALA A 102 2.81 -5.85 -0.70
N LEU A 103 3.36 -4.64 -0.77
CA LEU A 103 4.73 -4.37 -1.22
C LEU A 103 5.61 -3.82 -0.11
N LEU A 104 5.08 -2.89 0.69
CA LEU A 104 5.80 -2.22 1.76
C LEU A 104 4.85 -1.91 2.92
N GLU A 105 5.28 -2.10 4.15
CA GLU A 105 4.52 -1.69 5.35
C GLU A 105 5.47 -0.98 6.31
N ASP A 106 5.03 0.16 6.85
CA ASP A 106 5.85 1.00 7.71
C ASP A 106 5.04 1.61 8.84
N ALA A 107 5.53 1.48 10.08
CA ALA A 107 5.03 2.24 11.19
C ALA A 107 5.65 3.64 11.17
N GLY A 108 4.84 4.68 11.32
CA GLY A 108 5.36 6.06 11.27
C GLY A 108 6.22 6.46 12.48
N CYS A 109 6.36 5.55 13.44
CA CYS A 109 7.09 5.75 14.68
C CYS A 109 8.56 5.30 14.62
N THR A 110 8.97 4.62 13.54
CA THR A 110 10.31 4.07 13.32
C THR A 110 11.10 4.92 12.31
N ALA A 111 12.41 4.71 12.21
CA ALA A 111 13.29 5.50 11.33
C ALA A 111 13.64 4.78 10.02
N LYS A 112 13.41 3.47 9.96
CA LYS A 112 13.70 2.60 8.81
C LYS A 112 12.41 1.88 8.44
N LEU A 113 12.29 1.50 7.18
CA LEU A 113 11.17 0.67 6.74
C LEU A 113 11.08 -0.59 7.60
N ASP A 114 9.91 -0.86 8.15
CA ASP A 114 9.69 -2.04 8.99
C ASP A 114 9.60 -3.34 8.15
N GLU A 115 8.82 -3.34 7.07
CA GLU A 115 8.53 -4.57 6.31
C GLU A 115 8.71 -4.42 4.79
N HIS A 116 9.66 -5.16 4.23
CA HIS A 116 9.94 -5.26 2.79
C HIS A 116 9.15 -6.41 2.13
N ARG A 117 7.82 -6.29 2.12
CA ARG A 117 6.88 -7.36 1.69
C ARG A 117 7.10 -7.85 0.25
N TRP A 118 7.60 -6.98 -0.63
CA TRP A 118 7.93 -7.30 -2.03
C TRP A 118 9.02 -8.38 -2.18
N SER A 119 9.86 -8.57 -1.16
CA SER A 119 10.96 -9.54 -1.19
C SER A 119 10.57 -10.94 -0.72
N ALA A 120 9.31 -11.11 -0.26
CA ALA A 120 8.80 -12.40 0.18
C ALA A 120 8.76 -13.43 -0.98
N SER A 121 9.02 -14.69 -0.66
CA SER A 121 8.99 -15.79 -1.64
C SER A 121 7.60 -16.00 -2.26
N THR A 122 6.54 -15.70 -1.49
CA THR A 122 5.15 -15.75 -1.89
C THR A 122 4.49 -14.38 -1.75
N PRO A 123 3.66 -13.94 -2.73
CA PRO A 123 2.88 -12.70 -2.61
C PRO A 123 2.04 -12.69 -1.34
N GLN A 124 2.09 -11.59 -0.59
CA GLN A 124 1.34 -11.42 0.64
C GLN A 124 0.13 -10.52 0.37
N ARG A 125 -1.01 -10.79 1.02
CA ARG A 125 -2.22 -9.99 0.84
C ARG A 125 -1.97 -8.53 1.26
N CYS A 126 -2.71 -7.62 0.66
CA CYS A 126 -2.76 -6.20 1.02
C CYS A 126 -3.45 -5.96 2.38
N GLU A 127 -2.87 -6.51 3.44
CA GLU A 127 -3.35 -6.45 4.82
C GLU A 127 -2.20 -6.02 5.74
N PHE A 128 -2.51 -5.21 6.75
CA PHE A 128 -1.55 -4.80 7.77
C PHE A 128 -1.13 -6.00 8.63
N THR A 129 0.15 -6.05 8.95
CA THR A 129 0.75 -7.11 9.76
C THR A 129 1.48 -6.61 11.00
N LEU A 130 1.81 -5.31 11.06
CA LEU A 130 2.46 -4.73 12.23
C LEU A 130 1.48 -4.63 13.40
N ASP A 131 1.92 -5.11 14.57
CA ASP A 131 1.30 -4.75 15.84
C ASP A 131 1.84 -3.41 16.31
N LEU A 132 1.07 -2.35 16.08
CA LEU A 132 1.43 -0.99 16.45
C LEU A 132 1.66 -0.79 17.96
N SER A 133 1.03 -1.59 18.82
CA SER A 133 1.25 -1.50 20.26
C SER A 133 2.64 -2.01 20.66
N THR A 134 3.15 -2.99 19.91
CA THR A 134 4.48 -3.56 20.11
C THR A 134 5.55 -2.70 19.42
N VAL A 135 5.34 -2.34 18.15
CA VAL A 135 6.33 -1.58 17.35
C VAL A 135 6.52 -0.16 17.87
N CYS A 136 5.41 0.50 18.21
CA CYS A 136 5.42 1.89 18.65
C CYS A 136 5.31 2.05 20.18
N GLY A 137 5.49 0.99 20.97
CA GLY A 137 5.20 0.91 22.42
C GLY A 137 5.57 2.16 23.22
N ARG A 138 4.60 3.07 23.38
CA ARG A 138 4.73 4.41 23.97
C ARG A 138 3.48 4.74 24.77
#